data_AF-A0A5P2CQ70-F1
#
_entry.id   AF-A0A5P2CQ70-F1
#
_cell.length_a   1.000
_cell.length_b   1.000
_cell.length_c   1.000
_cell.angle_alpha   90.00
_cell.angle_beta   90.00
_cell.angle_gamma   90.00
#
_symmetry.space_group_name_H-M   'P 1'
#
loop_
_entity.id
_entity.type
_entity.pdbx_description
1 polymer ?
#
loop_
_entity_poly.entity_id
_entity_poly.type
_entity_poly.pdbx_seq_one_letter_code
_entity_poly.pdbx_strand_id
1 'polypeptide(L)' 'MGKELTSTTTAVGAAVGPADAVRRERFGHLPERIRFEDMTEGASVGRSGTEPGAYHPEGSWKYYSCLALDLGL' A
#
# COMPACT_ATOMS: atom_id res chain seq x y z
N MET A 1 -26.27 9.45 20.21
CA MET A 1 -25.52 8.21 20.51
C MET A 1 -24.15 8.30 19.86
N GLY A 2 -23.20 8.94 20.54
CA GLY A 2 -21.82 9.02 20.09
C GLY A 2 -21.10 7.70 20.36
N LYS A 3 -20.30 7.25 19.40
CA LYS A 3 -19.26 6.25 19.61
C LYS A 3 -17.96 6.86 19.15
N GLU A 4 -17.23 7.47 20.08
CA GLU A 4 -15.82 7.80 19.88
C GLU A 4 -15.06 6.48 19.77
N LEU A 5 -14.51 6.19 18.59
CA LEU A 5 -13.50 5.17 18.45
C LEU A 5 -12.16 5.81 18.84
N THR A 6 -11.80 5.69 20.11
CA THR A 6 -10.44 5.96 20.56
C THR A 6 -9.52 4.89 20.00
N SER A 7 -8.87 5.19 18.87
CA SER A 7 -7.82 4.37 18.30
C SER A 7 -6.57 4.47 19.16
N THR A 8 -6.43 3.57 20.13
CA THR A 8 -5.16 3.33 20.82
C THR A 8 -4.27 2.52 19.89
N THR A 9 -3.46 3.22 19.08
CA THR A 9 -2.35 2.60 18.36
C THR A 9 -1.21 2.35 19.34
N THR A 10 -1.12 1.12 19.84
CA THR A 10 0.11 0.63 20.47
C THR A 10 1.19 0.57 19.40
N ALA A 11 2.21 1.42 19.53
CA ALA A 11 3.42 1.32 18.72
C ALA A 11 4.14 0.01 19.07
N VAL A 12 4.03 -0.99 18.20
CA VAL A 12 5.01 -2.07 18.17
C VAL A 12 6.33 -1.43 17.73
N GLY A 13 7.26 -1.27 18.67
CA GLY A 13 8.60 -0.82 18.37
C GLY A 13 9.20 -1.72 17.28
N ALA A 14 9.50 -1.13 16.13
CA ALA A 14 10.11 -1.84 15.02
C ALA A 14 11.47 -2.37 15.46
N ALA A 15 11.66 -3.68 15.45
CA ALA A 15 12.99 -4.25 15.40
C ALA A 15 13.59 -3.87 14.03
N VAL A 16 14.41 -2.82 14.01
CA VAL A 16 15.16 -2.38 12.82
C VAL A 16 16.17 -3.48 12.49
N GLY A 17 15.79 -4.36 11.56
CA GLY A 17 16.70 -5.34 10.98
C GLY A 17 17.69 -4.68 10.01
N PRO A 18 18.79 -5.36 9.65
CA PRO A 18 19.83 -4.81 8.76
C PRO A 18 19.28 -4.40 7.37
N ALA A 19 18.23 -5.07 6.90
CA ALA A 19 17.57 -4.71 5.65
C ALA A 19 16.87 -3.34 5.71
N ASP A 20 16.43 -2.90 6.88
CA ASP A 20 15.78 -1.59 7.06
C ASP A 20 16.81 -0.45 6.97
N ALA A 21 18.01 -0.64 7.53
CA ALA A 21 19.12 0.31 7.43
C ALA A 21 19.55 0.57 5.98
N VAL A 22 19.72 -0.48 5.17
CA VAL A 22 20.07 -0.36 3.73
C VAL A 22 18.98 0.39 2.95
N ARG A 23 17.69 0.19 3.29
CA ARG A 23 16.61 0.93 2.65
C ARG A 23 16.64 2.41 3.05
N ARG A 24 16.92 2.72 4.32
CA ARG A 24 17.03 4.12 4.78
C ARG A 24 18.20 4.84 4.15
N GLU A 25 19.32 4.17 3.93
CA GLU A 25 20.45 4.72 3.18
C GLU A 25 20.05 5.02 1.73
N ARG A 26 19.34 4.11 1.07
CA ARG A 26 18.92 4.27 -0.33
C ARG A 26 17.82 5.31 -0.53
N PHE A 27 16.86 5.39 0.39
CA PHE A 27 15.60 6.12 0.21
C PHE A 27 15.40 7.26 1.22
N GLY A 28 16.31 7.44 2.17
CA GLY A 28 16.21 8.46 3.20
C GLY A 28 15.16 8.15 4.27
N HIS A 29 14.85 9.19 5.06
CA HIS A 29 13.82 9.14 6.10
C HIS A 29 12.43 9.46 5.54
N LEU A 30 11.40 8.94 6.21
CA LEU A 30 10.02 9.27 5.89
C LEU A 30 9.77 10.69 6.41
N PRO A 31 9.15 11.59 5.63
CA PRO A 31 8.73 12.89 6.12
C PRO A 31 7.82 12.78 7.34
N GLU A 32 7.66 13.89 8.06
CA GLU A 32 6.63 13.99 9.09
C GLU A 32 5.25 13.71 8.50
N ARG A 33 4.37 13.12 9.32
CA ARG A 33 3.03 12.74 8.87
C ARG A 33 2.23 14.01 8.58
N ILE A 34 1.77 14.14 7.33
CA ILE A 34 0.87 15.21 6.91
C ILE A 34 -0.48 15.04 7.64
N ARG A 35 -1.10 16.15 8.02
CA ARG A 35 -2.43 16.15 8.60
C ARG A 35 -3.45 15.65 7.58
N PHE A 36 -4.54 15.06 8.04
CA PHE A 36 -5.52 14.50 7.10
C PHE A 36 -6.21 15.62 6.30
N GLU A 37 -6.50 16.73 6.97
CA GLU A 37 -7.03 17.97 6.39
C GLU A 37 -6.13 18.60 5.31
N ASP A 38 -4.83 18.29 5.33
CA ASP A 38 -3.84 18.77 4.35
C ASP A 38 -3.55 17.74 3.25
N MET A 39 -4.17 16.55 3.30
CA MET A 39 -4.00 15.49 2.32
C MET A 39 -4.93 15.70 1.12
N THR A 40 -4.41 15.53 -0.09
CA THR A 40 -5.21 15.52 -1.32
C THR A 40 -5.36 14.09 -1.84
N GLU A 41 -6.51 13.78 -2.46
CA GLU A 41 -6.71 12.48 -3.10
C GLU A 41 -5.72 12.29 -4.27
N GLY A 42 -5.18 11.08 -4.38
CA GLY A 42 -4.30 10.72 -5.48
C GLY A 42 -5.04 10.75 -6.81
N ALA A 43 -4.60 11.59 -7.74
CA ALA A 43 -5.13 11.59 -9.09
C ALA A 43 -4.61 10.38 -9.88
N SER A 44 -5.49 9.73 -10.65
CA SER A 44 -5.06 8.74 -11.64
C SER A 44 -4.22 9.44 -12.71
N VAL A 45 -2.91 9.19 -12.70
CA VAL A 45 -2.03 9.60 -13.79
C VAL A 45 -2.14 8.53 -14.88
N GLY A 46 -3.17 8.65 -15.71
CA GLY A 46 -3.22 7.87 -16.95
C GLY A 46 -2.08 8.34 -17.85
N ARG A 47 -1.07 7.50 -18.09
CA ARG A 47 -0.17 7.65 -19.23
C ARG A 47 -1.07 7.73 -20.47
N SER A 48 -0.86 8.74 -21.30
CA SER A 48 -1.57 8.89 -22.57
C SER A 48 -1.31 7.65 -23.42
N GLY A 49 -2.29 6.74 -23.49
CA GLY A 49 -2.15 5.43 -24.10
C GLY A 49 -2.31 4.32 -23.08
N THR A 50 -3.43 3.60 -23.17
CA THR A 50 -3.82 2.37 -22.45
C THR A 50 -2.84 1.94 -21.37
N GLU A 51 -3.12 2.33 -20.13
CA GLU A 51 -2.36 2.00 -18.92
C GLU A 51 -2.07 0.48 -18.83
N PRO A 52 -0.85 0.02 -19.13
CA PRO A 52 -0.45 -1.36 -18.86
C PRO A 52 -0.22 -1.46 -17.35
N GLY A 53 -1.29 -1.75 -16.61
CA GLY A 53 -1.25 -1.80 -15.14
C GLY A 53 -2.46 -1.18 -14.43
N ALA A 54 -3.44 -0.63 -15.16
CA ALA A 54 -4.70 -0.22 -14.55
C ALA A 54 -5.33 -1.40 -13.81
N TYR A 55 -5.62 -1.23 -12.52
CA TYR A 55 -6.25 -2.26 -11.71
C TYR A 55 -7.64 -2.59 -12.28
N HIS A 56 -7.73 -3.75 -12.93
CA HIS A 56 -8.96 -4.23 -13.56
C HIS A 56 -9.47 -5.46 -12.79
N PRO A 57 -10.34 -5.28 -11.78
CA PRO A 57 -10.77 -6.38 -10.92
C PRO A 57 -11.46 -7.49 -11.73
N GLU A 58 -12.22 -7.10 -12.76
CA GLU A 58 -12.94 -8.01 -13.68
C GLU A 58 -12.01 -8.97 -14.45
N GLY A 59 -10.75 -8.58 -14.66
CA GLY A 59 -9.73 -9.35 -15.40
C GLY A 59 -8.64 -9.96 -14.51
N SER A 60 -8.64 -9.65 -13.20
CA SER A 60 -7.58 -10.02 -12.27
C SER A 60 -7.41 -11.55 -12.10
N TRP A 61 -8.49 -12.30 -12.32
CA TRP A 61 -8.51 -13.76 -12.24
C TRP A 61 -7.51 -14.46 -13.17
N LYS A 62 -7.14 -13.81 -14.29
CA LYS A 62 -6.21 -14.35 -15.30
C LYS A 62 -4.77 -14.48 -14.80
N TYR A 63 -4.43 -13.85 -13.67
CA TYR A 63 -3.07 -13.85 -13.11
C TYR A 63 -2.90 -14.81 -11.92
N TYR A 64 -3.97 -15.49 -11.50
CA TYR A 64 -3.95 -16.43 -10.39
C TYR A 64 -3.68 -17.88 -10.82
N SER A 65 -3.03 -18.11 -11.97
CA SER A 65 -2.78 -19.47 -12.49
C SER A 65 -2.11 -20.39 -11.47
N CYS A 66 -1.18 -19.89 -10.65
CA CYS A 66 -0.56 -20.70 -9.59
C CYS A 66 -1.56 -21.07 -8.48
N LEU A 67 -2.38 -20.12 -8.04
CA LEU A 67 -3.43 -20.35 -7.04
C LEU A 67 -4.51 -21.30 -7.55
N ALA A 68 -4.86 -21.23 -8.84
CA ALA A 68 -5.80 -22.16 -9.46
C ALA A 68 -5.24 -23.60 -9.47
N LEU A 69 -3.96 -23.77 -9.83
CA LEU A 69 -3.27 -25.06 -9.77
C LEU A 69 -3.17 -25.60 -8.33
N ASP A 70 -2.88 -24.75 -7.35
CA ASP A 70 -2.81 -25.13 -5.93
C ASP A 70 -4.17 -25.60 -5.37
N LEU A 71 -5.28 -25.13 -5.97
CA LEU A 71 -6.65 -25.49 -5.58
C LEU A 71 -7.27 -26.61 -6.43
N GLY A 72 -6.61 -27.05 -7.51
CA GLY A 72 -7.09 -28.12 -8.39
C GLY A 72 -8.27 -27.75 -9.29
N LEU A 73 -8.39 -26.46 -9.65
CA LEU A 73 -9.41 -25.91 -10.57
C LEU A 73 -8.98 -25.95 -12.04
#